data_AF-A0A0P8ARF2-F1
#
_entry.id   AF-A0A0P8ARF2-F1
#
_cell.length_a   1.000
_cell.length_b   1.000
_cell.length_c   1.000
_cell.angle_alpha   90.00
_cell.angle_beta   90.00
_cell.angle_gamma   90.00
#
_symmetry.space_group_name_H-M   'P 1'
#
loop_
_entity.id
_entity.type
_entity.pdbx_description
1 polymer ?
#
loop_
_entity_poly.entity_id
_entity_poly.type
_entity_poly.pdbx_seq_one_letter_code
_entity_poly.pdbx_strand_id
1 'polypeptide(L)'
;MDDGYPYDLGTHGRRVTTRSETAQRWFDRGLVWTYGFNHEEAIACFRRAAEADPDCAMAHWGQAHAAGPNYNLPWEIMDEAGKAQALAAAYDATQAALALRDRVTPAEAALISALTVRYPQRRPLPDQSAWDRTYADAMRTVHAAYPDDLDLAALFAEALMTCTPWRMWDLGTERPAEGAATEEAMQVLEAAMARPGGMAHPGLLHLWVHLMEMSPHPERALPQADVLRTLVPDAGHLVHMPTHIDVLCGQYHDVVHWNERAVAADLRYYAREGAMNIYSGYRLHDYHFVIYGALFLGQLAPALAALRGMEETIPEDILRIESPPMADYFESYLAMEPHVLIRFGHWQDILALPARTDTALWCTHEATRLYARGVALAALGRPDEAEAEEARFLEALARLPVTRLLHNNRVVDLL
;
A
#
# COMPACT_ATOMS: atom_id res chain seq x y z
N MET A 1 0.54 -13.14 28.81
CA MET A 1 -0.70 -13.93 28.65
C MET A 1 -1.09 -13.75 27.21
N ASP A 2 -1.07 -14.82 26.44
CA ASP A 2 -1.57 -14.86 25.07
C ASP A 2 -3.05 -14.42 25.09
N ASP A 3 -3.33 -13.25 24.53
CA ASP A 3 -4.69 -12.70 24.47
C ASP A 3 -5.42 -13.14 23.19
N GLY A 4 -4.90 -14.17 22.52
CA GLY A 4 -5.51 -14.78 21.35
C GLY A 4 -5.40 -13.93 20.09
N TYR A 5 -4.63 -12.84 20.11
CA TYR A 5 -4.38 -12.05 18.91
C TYR A 5 -3.37 -12.78 18.00
N PRO A 6 -3.75 -13.13 16.76
CA PRO A 6 -2.99 -14.11 15.98
C PRO A 6 -1.79 -13.52 15.22
N TYR A 7 -1.52 -12.22 15.37
CA TYR A 7 -0.48 -11.52 14.62
C TYR A 7 0.65 -11.03 15.54
N ASP A 8 1.89 -11.31 15.16
CA ASP A 8 3.10 -10.73 15.73
C ASP A 8 3.40 -9.38 15.08
N LEU A 9 3.12 -8.31 15.84
CA LEU A 9 3.33 -6.92 15.40
C LEU A 9 4.63 -6.31 15.96
N GLY A 10 5.52 -7.12 16.53
CA GLY A 10 6.71 -6.64 17.22
C GLY A 10 6.37 -5.87 18.50
N THR A 11 7.21 -4.90 18.86
CA THR A 11 7.17 -4.23 20.18
C THR A 11 6.92 -2.73 20.13
N HIS A 12 6.66 -2.15 18.95
CA HIS A 12 6.38 -0.72 18.84
C HIS A 12 5.05 -0.39 19.51
N GLY A 13 4.99 0.76 20.17
CA GLY A 13 3.79 1.23 20.86
C GLY A 13 3.99 2.65 21.35
N ARG A 14 2.87 3.33 21.63
CA ARG A 14 2.85 4.70 22.12
C ARG A 14 1.95 4.77 23.32
N ARG A 15 2.51 5.17 24.47
CA ARG A 15 1.72 5.39 25.68
C ARG A 15 0.72 6.52 25.46
N VAL A 16 -0.56 6.24 25.70
CA VAL A 16 -1.65 7.22 25.59
C VAL A 16 -2.34 7.44 26.93
N THR A 17 -3.15 8.50 27.03
CA THR A 17 -3.96 8.77 28.22
C THR A 17 -5.09 7.74 28.34
N THR A 18 -4.83 6.66 29.07
CA THR A 18 -5.80 5.66 29.49
C THR A 18 -5.35 5.00 30.80
N ARG A 19 -6.30 4.46 31.56
CA ARG A 19 -6.01 3.58 32.72
C ARG A 19 -6.23 2.11 32.40
N SER A 20 -6.75 1.79 31.21
CA SER A 20 -7.03 0.43 30.77
C SER A 20 -5.81 -0.12 30.03
N GLU A 21 -5.12 -1.09 30.64
CA GLU A 21 -4.03 -1.81 29.96
C GLU A 21 -4.52 -2.52 28.69
N THR A 22 -5.79 -2.90 28.66
CA THR A 22 -6.41 -3.52 27.48
C THR A 22 -6.60 -2.49 26.37
N ALA A 23 -7.07 -1.28 26.69
CA ALA A 23 -7.18 -0.21 25.70
C ALA A 23 -5.82 0.22 25.15
N GLN A 24 -4.80 0.36 26.02
CA GLN A 24 -3.43 0.66 25.61
C GLN A 24 -2.89 -0.38 24.62
N ARG A 25 -3.06 -1.67 24.92
CA ARG A 25 -2.59 -2.74 24.03
C ARG A 25 -3.28 -2.72 22.67
N TRP A 26 -4.60 -2.52 22.64
CA TRP A 26 -5.33 -2.42 21.37
C TRP A 26 -4.99 -1.16 20.60
N PHE A 27 -4.70 -0.04 21.29
CA PHE A 27 -4.21 1.18 20.66
C PHE A 27 -2.85 0.95 20.00
N ASP A 28 -1.90 0.30 20.69
CA ASP A 28 -0.57 0.01 20.15
C ASP A 28 -0.66 -0.86 18.89
N ARG A 29 -1.51 -1.90 18.89
CA ARG A 29 -1.80 -2.71 17.70
C ARG A 29 -2.37 -1.89 16.56
N GLY A 30 -3.35 -1.04 16.86
CA GLY A 30 -3.96 -0.16 15.85
C GLY A 30 -2.92 0.78 15.23
N LEU A 31 -2.04 1.35 16.04
CA LEU A 31 -0.98 2.24 15.57
C LEU A 31 0.03 1.52 14.67
N VAL A 32 0.43 0.29 15.02
CA VAL A 32 1.33 -0.50 14.17
C VAL A 32 0.66 -0.87 12.84
N TRP A 33 -0.62 -1.24 12.84
CA TRP A 33 -1.36 -1.47 11.59
C TRP A 33 -1.57 -0.21 10.75
N THR A 34 -1.74 0.95 11.40
CA THR A 34 -1.71 2.25 10.71
C THR A 34 -0.38 2.44 10.00
N TYR A 35 0.76 2.19 10.66
CA TYR A 35 2.06 2.24 9.99
C TYR A 35 2.20 1.18 8.91
N GLY A 36 1.59 0.01 9.04
CA GLY A 36 1.54 -1.00 7.98
C GLY A 36 0.52 -0.72 6.86
N PHE A 37 -0.15 0.44 6.87
CA PHE A 37 -1.20 0.81 5.92
C PHE A 37 -2.37 -0.19 5.82
N ASN A 38 -2.59 -1.03 6.85
CA ASN A 38 -3.78 -1.87 6.95
C ASN A 38 -4.90 -1.12 7.69
N HIS A 39 -5.65 -0.30 6.94
CA HIS A 39 -6.71 0.55 7.49
C HIS A 39 -7.80 -0.25 8.23
N GLU A 40 -8.25 -1.37 7.66
CA GLU A 40 -9.36 -2.15 8.21
C GLU A 40 -9.02 -2.74 9.59
N GLU A 41 -7.87 -3.39 9.71
CA GLU A 41 -7.44 -3.99 10.99
C GLU A 41 -6.97 -2.92 11.98
N ALA A 42 -6.41 -1.79 11.52
CA ALA A 42 -6.12 -0.64 12.38
C ALA A 42 -7.42 -0.11 13.04
N ILE A 43 -8.46 0.16 12.24
CA ILE A 43 -9.77 0.61 12.74
C ILE A 43 -10.38 -0.44 13.67
N ALA A 44 -10.29 -1.73 13.34
CA ALA A 44 -10.79 -2.81 14.21
C ALA A 44 -10.08 -2.81 15.57
N CYS A 45 -8.76 -2.63 15.60
CA CYS A 45 -7.99 -2.51 16.83
C CYS A 45 -8.37 -1.27 17.64
N PHE A 46 -8.47 -0.10 17.01
CA PHE A 46 -8.87 1.12 17.71
C PHE A 46 -10.32 1.06 18.24
N ARG A 47 -11.23 0.37 17.55
CA ARG A 47 -12.58 0.11 18.05
C ARG A 47 -12.55 -0.73 19.33
N ARG A 48 -11.76 -1.81 19.34
CA ARG A 48 -11.56 -2.63 20.56
C ARG A 48 -10.91 -1.83 21.70
N ALA A 49 -10.02 -0.89 21.37
CA ALA A 49 -9.46 0.04 22.37
C ALA A 49 -10.55 0.93 22.97
N ALA A 50 -11.44 1.50 22.14
CA ALA A 50 -12.56 2.32 22.60
C ALA A 50 -13.63 1.51 23.36
N GLU A 51 -13.85 0.25 23.02
CA GLU A 51 -14.71 -0.67 23.77
C GLU A 51 -14.15 -0.95 25.17
N ALA A 52 -12.82 -1.11 25.28
CA ALA A 52 -12.14 -1.37 26.54
C ALA A 52 -11.99 -0.13 27.44
N ASP A 53 -11.96 1.08 26.85
CA ASP A 53 -11.99 2.36 27.55
C ASP A 53 -12.66 3.44 26.68
N PRO A 54 -13.97 3.70 26.87
CA PRO A 54 -14.70 4.71 26.09
C PRO A 54 -14.17 6.13 26.25
N ASP A 55 -13.48 6.44 27.36
CA ASP A 55 -12.85 7.73 27.63
C ASP A 55 -11.44 7.86 27.03
N CYS A 56 -10.92 6.82 26.36
CA CYS A 56 -9.64 6.87 25.65
C CYS A 56 -9.76 7.70 24.36
N ALA A 57 -9.47 9.00 24.45
CA ALA A 57 -9.56 9.91 23.29
C ALA A 57 -8.73 9.45 22.09
N MET A 58 -7.56 8.85 22.34
CA MET A 58 -6.65 8.39 21.29
C MET A 58 -7.17 7.17 20.53
N ALA A 59 -8.05 6.34 21.12
CA ALA A 59 -8.73 5.28 20.39
C ALA A 59 -9.69 5.86 19.32
N HIS A 60 -10.37 6.98 19.62
CA HIS A 60 -11.19 7.69 18.65
C HIS A 60 -10.34 8.43 17.61
N TRP A 61 -9.23 9.05 18.03
CA TRP A 61 -8.26 9.64 17.10
C TRP A 61 -7.72 8.60 16.10
N GLY A 62 -7.39 7.39 16.57
CA GLY A 62 -6.85 6.32 15.73
C GLY A 62 -7.86 5.85 14.68
N GLN A 63 -9.14 5.70 15.06
CA GLN A 63 -10.22 5.42 14.11
C GLN A 63 -10.36 6.52 13.06
N ALA A 64 -10.27 7.79 13.45
CA ALA A 64 -10.35 8.91 12.51
C ALA A 64 -9.18 8.90 11.53
N HIS A 65 -7.96 8.79 12.04
CA HIS A 65 -6.73 8.80 11.26
C HIS A 65 -6.71 7.62 10.26
N ALA A 66 -6.99 6.40 10.72
CA ALA A 66 -6.98 5.20 9.89
C ALA A 66 -8.15 5.15 8.89
N ALA A 67 -9.20 5.95 9.05
CA ALA A 67 -10.30 6.00 8.07
C ALA A 67 -10.00 6.90 6.86
N GLY A 68 -9.01 7.79 6.94
CA GLY A 68 -8.68 8.70 5.83
C GLY A 68 -7.62 8.18 4.87
N PRO A 69 -7.08 9.07 4.02
CA PRO A 69 -6.15 8.70 2.98
C PRO A 69 -4.76 8.47 3.57
N ASN A 70 -3.94 7.72 2.85
CA ASN A 70 -2.50 7.66 3.05
C ASN A 70 -1.80 7.77 1.68
N TYR A 71 -0.48 7.53 1.66
CA TYR A 71 0.33 7.59 0.45
C TYR A 71 -0.14 6.61 -0.65
N ASN A 72 -0.58 5.40 -0.26
CA ASN A 72 -0.97 4.33 -1.19
C ASN A 72 -2.44 4.38 -1.61
N LEU A 73 -3.29 5.00 -0.80
CA LEU A 73 -4.74 5.13 -1.02
C LEU A 73 -5.16 6.62 -0.87
N PRO A 74 -4.74 7.49 -1.79
CA PRO A 74 -5.16 8.89 -1.77
C PRO A 74 -6.64 9.05 -2.13
N TRP A 75 -7.23 10.19 -1.77
CA TRP A 75 -8.63 10.49 -2.05
C TRP A 75 -9.01 10.39 -3.54
N GLU A 76 -8.07 10.66 -4.44
CA GLU A 76 -8.31 10.69 -5.89
C GLU A 76 -8.58 9.30 -6.49
N ILE A 77 -8.08 8.24 -5.87
CA ILE A 77 -8.31 6.87 -6.35
C ILE A 77 -9.49 6.17 -5.66
N MET A 78 -9.99 6.71 -4.55
CA MET A 78 -11.21 6.22 -3.91
C MET A 78 -12.43 6.60 -4.75
N ASP A 79 -13.34 5.65 -4.96
CA ASP A 79 -14.64 5.94 -5.56
C ASP A 79 -15.52 6.83 -4.65
N GLU A 80 -16.55 7.44 -5.22
CA GLU A 80 -17.40 8.40 -4.49
C GLU A 80 -18.06 7.79 -3.25
N ALA A 81 -18.50 6.52 -3.33
CA ALA A 81 -19.14 5.83 -2.21
C ALA A 81 -18.15 5.53 -1.08
N GLY A 82 -16.98 4.95 -1.40
CA GLY A 82 -15.92 4.67 -0.45
C GLY A 82 -15.39 5.93 0.21
N LYS A 83 -15.17 6.99 -0.57
CA LYS A 83 -14.76 8.31 -0.06
C LYS A 83 -15.79 8.90 0.90
N ALA A 84 -17.08 8.84 0.56
CA ALA A 84 -18.13 9.34 1.44
C ALA A 84 -18.23 8.55 2.76
N GLN A 85 -18.06 7.22 2.70
CA GLN A 85 -18.04 6.36 3.88
C GLN A 85 -16.83 6.67 4.77
N ALA A 86 -15.64 6.75 4.18
CA ALA A 86 -14.39 7.09 4.85
C ALA A 86 -14.48 8.43 5.58
N LEU A 87 -14.95 9.49 4.89
CA LEU A 87 -15.10 10.82 5.49
C LEU A 87 -16.15 10.88 6.58
N ALA A 88 -17.27 10.17 6.43
CA ALA A 88 -18.29 10.11 7.48
C ALA A 88 -17.74 9.46 8.76
N ALA A 89 -17.04 8.33 8.61
CA ALA A 89 -16.40 7.64 9.73
C ALA A 89 -15.30 8.50 10.38
N ALA A 90 -14.42 9.09 9.56
CA ALA A 90 -13.31 9.92 10.03
C ALA A 90 -13.79 11.17 10.77
N TYR A 91 -14.81 11.85 10.25
CA TYR A 91 -15.42 13.01 10.89
C TYR A 91 -16.04 12.64 12.25
N ASP A 92 -16.79 11.52 12.32
CA ASP A 92 -17.47 11.11 13.55
C ASP A 92 -16.50 10.71 14.64
N ALA A 93 -15.47 9.97 14.28
CA ALA A 93 -14.38 9.62 15.19
C ALA A 93 -13.60 10.86 15.64
N THR A 94 -13.42 11.85 14.75
CA THR A 94 -12.82 13.16 15.10
C THR A 94 -13.65 13.90 16.14
N GLN A 95 -14.98 13.97 15.97
CA GLN A 95 -15.87 14.62 16.95
C GLN A 95 -15.84 13.89 18.31
N ALA A 96 -15.81 12.56 18.31
CA ALA A 96 -15.68 11.77 19.54
C ALA A 96 -14.35 12.05 20.26
N ALA A 97 -13.24 12.11 19.53
CA ALA A 97 -11.93 12.45 20.10
C ALA A 97 -11.90 13.88 20.67
N LEU A 98 -12.49 14.86 19.96
CA LEU A 98 -12.55 16.26 20.40
C LEU A 98 -13.32 16.43 21.71
N ALA A 99 -14.40 15.68 21.90
CA ALA A 99 -15.19 15.71 23.13
C ALA A 99 -14.38 15.30 24.38
N LEU A 100 -13.26 14.59 24.19
CA LEU A 100 -12.38 14.08 25.25
C LEU A 100 -11.02 14.81 25.30
N ARG A 101 -10.76 15.73 24.36
CA ARG A 101 -9.46 16.41 24.17
C ARG A 101 -8.91 17.08 25.43
N ASP A 102 -9.78 17.68 26.24
CA ASP A 102 -9.33 18.43 27.43
C ASP A 102 -8.92 17.51 28.60
N ARG A 103 -9.00 16.17 28.42
CA ARG A 103 -8.64 15.15 29.41
C ARG A 103 -7.32 14.44 29.12
N VAL A 104 -6.65 14.78 28.02
CA VAL A 104 -5.42 14.10 27.57
C VAL A 104 -4.17 14.96 27.69
N THR A 105 -3.01 14.37 27.41
CA THR A 105 -1.74 15.12 27.37
C THR A 105 -1.78 16.22 26.30
N PRO A 106 -0.97 17.29 26.43
CA PRO A 106 -0.88 18.34 25.42
C PRO A 106 -0.54 17.84 24.00
N ALA A 107 0.29 16.80 23.88
CA ALA A 107 0.66 16.20 22.59
C ALA A 107 -0.54 15.46 21.95
N GLU A 108 -1.26 14.67 22.73
CA GLU A 108 -2.50 14.00 22.28
C GLU A 108 -3.58 15.03 21.89
N ALA A 109 -3.76 16.08 22.70
CA ALA A 109 -4.70 17.16 22.40
C ALA A 109 -4.37 17.89 21.09
N ALA A 110 -3.08 18.05 20.78
CA ALA A 110 -2.62 18.66 19.53
C ALA A 110 -2.92 17.77 18.31
N LEU A 111 -2.66 16.47 18.40
CA LEU A 111 -3.03 15.48 17.38
C LEU A 111 -4.53 15.46 17.10
N ILE A 112 -5.35 15.42 18.16
CA ILE A 112 -6.81 15.45 18.06
C ILE A 112 -7.28 16.74 17.39
N SER A 113 -6.67 17.88 17.73
CA SER A 113 -7.04 19.17 17.14
C SER A 113 -6.71 19.24 15.64
N ALA A 114 -5.59 18.64 15.21
CA ALA A 114 -5.19 18.60 13.80
C ALA A 114 -6.21 17.84 12.91
N LEU A 115 -6.94 16.86 13.47
CA LEU A 115 -7.99 16.15 12.72
C LEU A 115 -9.13 17.06 12.26
N THR A 116 -9.38 18.20 12.92
CA THR A 116 -10.46 19.12 12.54
C THR A 116 -10.27 19.73 11.16
N VAL A 117 -9.02 19.89 10.72
CA VAL A 117 -8.70 20.40 9.39
C VAL A 117 -8.47 19.27 8.37
N ARG A 118 -8.12 18.06 8.84
CA ARG A 118 -8.06 16.86 7.98
C ARG A 118 -9.45 16.40 7.55
N TYR A 119 -10.42 16.46 8.47
CA TYR A 119 -11.80 16.04 8.27
C TYR A 119 -12.77 17.15 8.74
N PRO A 120 -12.89 18.27 8.01
CA PRO A 120 -13.74 19.39 8.41
C PRO A 120 -15.24 19.11 8.26
N GLN A 121 -15.62 18.09 7.47
CA GLN A 121 -17.01 17.73 7.22
C GLN A 121 -17.15 16.24 6.83
N ARG A 122 -18.36 15.69 7.01
CA ARG A 122 -18.70 14.30 6.66
C ARG A 122 -18.75 14.00 5.16
N ARG A 123 -18.99 15.02 4.32
CA ARG A 123 -19.28 14.83 2.89
C ARG A 123 -18.05 15.19 2.05
N PRO A 124 -17.76 14.43 0.99
CA PRO A 124 -16.67 14.76 0.09
C PRO A 124 -16.94 16.08 -0.65
N LEU A 125 -15.85 16.72 -1.04
CA LEU A 125 -15.82 17.74 -2.08
C LEU A 125 -15.41 17.08 -3.40
N PRO A 126 -15.48 17.79 -4.55
CA PRO A 126 -14.83 17.32 -5.76
C PRO A 126 -13.31 17.14 -5.60
N ASP A 127 -12.68 17.95 -4.75
CA ASP A 127 -11.24 17.90 -4.46
C ASP A 127 -10.98 18.09 -2.95
N GLN A 128 -10.19 17.20 -2.34
CA GLN A 128 -9.79 17.21 -0.93
C GLN A 128 -8.39 17.77 -0.73
N SER A 129 -7.64 18.09 -1.79
CA SER A 129 -6.21 18.43 -1.71
C SER A 129 -5.91 19.61 -0.77
N ALA A 130 -6.85 20.55 -0.62
CA ALA A 130 -6.74 21.65 0.33
C ALA A 130 -6.77 21.18 1.80
N TRP A 131 -7.51 20.12 2.11
CA TRP A 131 -7.57 19.53 3.45
C TRP A 131 -6.25 18.82 3.79
N ASP A 132 -5.67 18.09 2.83
CA ASP A 132 -4.37 17.42 3.01
C ASP A 132 -3.26 18.45 3.29
N ARG A 133 -3.21 19.55 2.51
CA ARG A 133 -2.27 20.67 2.75
C ARG A 133 -2.48 21.33 4.11
N THR A 134 -3.73 21.62 4.48
CA THR A 134 -4.03 22.26 5.77
C THR A 134 -3.71 21.33 6.94
N TYR A 135 -3.91 20.03 6.79
CA TYR A 135 -3.51 19.02 7.77
C TYR A 135 -1.98 18.93 7.89
N ALA A 136 -1.24 18.94 6.77
CA ALA A 136 0.21 19.00 6.79
C ALA A 136 0.73 20.26 7.51
N ASP A 137 0.11 21.43 7.28
CA ASP A 137 0.43 22.67 7.99
C ASP A 137 0.14 22.59 9.50
N ALA A 138 -0.98 21.97 9.88
CA ALA A 138 -1.28 21.72 11.29
C ALA A 138 -0.24 20.79 11.91
N MET A 139 0.10 19.68 11.25
CA MET A 139 1.09 18.72 11.72
C MET A 139 2.50 19.31 11.78
N ARG A 140 2.85 20.26 10.90
CA ARG A 140 4.10 21.03 11.00
C ARG A 140 4.18 21.79 12.32
N THR A 141 3.07 22.41 12.72
CA THR A 141 2.97 23.12 14.01
C THR A 141 3.07 22.15 15.19
N VAL A 142 2.43 20.98 15.09
CA VAL A 142 2.51 19.91 16.11
C VAL A 142 3.94 19.40 16.26
N HIS A 143 4.62 19.05 15.15
CA HIS A 143 5.99 18.56 15.19
C HIS A 143 6.96 19.60 15.75
N ALA A 144 6.81 20.87 15.37
CA ALA A 144 7.64 21.95 15.92
C ALA A 144 7.49 22.12 17.44
N ALA A 145 6.30 21.84 17.99
CA ALA A 145 6.06 21.89 19.44
C ALA A 145 6.62 20.68 20.20
N TYR A 146 6.79 19.55 19.51
CA TYR A 146 7.26 18.27 20.08
C TYR A 146 8.36 17.63 19.20
N PRO A 147 9.51 18.30 19.01
CA PRO A 147 10.52 17.89 18.01
C PRO A 147 11.24 16.58 18.35
N ASP A 148 11.09 16.10 19.58
CA ASP A 148 11.72 14.87 20.08
C ASP A 148 10.79 13.64 20.00
N ASP A 149 9.51 13.83 19.64
CA ASP A 149 8.51 12.77 19.58
C ASP A 149 8.53 12.08 18.20
N LEU A 150 8.94 10.80 18.18
CA LEU A 150 9.15 10.03 16.96
C LEU A 150 7.85 9.70 16.22
N ASP A 151 6.76 9.38 16.94
CA ASP A 151 5.47 9.11 16.27
C ASP A 151 4.93 10.41 15.64
N LEU A 152 5.10 11.55 16.31
CA LEU A 152 4.69 12.85 15.73
C LEU A 152 5.53 13.23 14.50
N ALA A 153 6.82 12.89 14.48
CA ALA A 153 7.65 13.05 13.30
C ALA A 153 7.17 12.16 12.15
N ALA A 154 6.85 10.89 12.42
CA ALA A 154 6.31 9.97 11.41
C ALA A 154 4.96 10.46 10.85
N LEU A 155 4.02 10.82 11.72
CA LEU A 155 2.70 11.32 11.32
C LEU A 155 2.79 12.65 10.54
N PHE A 156 3.78 13.49 10.85
CA PHE A 156 4.03 14.71 10.09
C PHE A 156 4.63 14.41 8.71
N ALA A 157 5.63 13.54 8.63
CA ALA A 157 6.21 13.12 7.35
C ALA A 157 5.17 12.48 6.43
N GLU A 158 4.30 11.62 6.97
CA GLU A 158 3.16 11.07 6.22
C GLU A 158 2.22 12.17 5.71
N ALA A 159 1.88 13.16 6.54
CA ALA A 159 1.03 14.28 6.13
C ALA A 159 1.63 15.09 4.98
N LEU A 160 2.96 15.32 4.99
CA LEU A 160 3.68 15.95 3.89
C LEU A 160 3.60 15.11 2.61
N MET A 161 3.90 13.82 2.72
CA MET A 161 3.90 12.90 1.57
C MET A 161 2.51 12.73 0.95
N THR A 162 1.46 12.75 1.77
CA THR A 162 0.05 12.65 1.34
C THR A 162 -0.41 13.87 0.53
N CYS A 163 0.30 15.00 0.57
CA CYS A 163 -0.03 16.15 -0.28
C CYS A 163 0.26 15.87 -1.77
N THR A 164 1.23 15.00 -2.05
CA THR A 164 1.71 14.68 -3.40
C THR A 164 2.02 13.17 -3.50
N PRO A 165 1.00 12.30 -3.33
CA PRO A 165 1.18 10.85 -3.34
C PRO A 165 1.81 10.43 -4.67
N TRP A 166 2.80 9.54 -4.61
CA TRP A 166 3.58 9.06 -5.75
C TRP A 166 4.25 10.14 -6.62
N ARG A 167 4.35 11.37 -6.12
CA ARG A 167 4.92 12.53 -6.83
C ARG A 167 5.90 13.30 -5.96
N MET A 168 6.71 12.60 -5.17
CA MET A 168 7.77 13.23 -4.36
C MET A 168 9.01 13.57 -5.20
N TRP A 169 9.26 12.81 -6.26
CA TRP A 169 10.42 12.99 -7.15
C TRP A 169 9.95 13.11 -8.59
N ASP A 170 10.64 13.97 -9.35
CA ASP A 170 10.52 14.05 -10.79
C ASP A 170 11.59 13.16 -11.41
N LEU A 171 11.18 12.04 -12.01
CA LEU A 171 12.09 11.04 -12.59
C LEU A 171 12.86 11.57 -13.81
N GLY A 172 12.32 12.54 -14.54
CA GLY A 172 12.96 13.09 -15.74
C GLY A 172 14.10 14.05 -15.42
N THR A 173 13.97 14.80 -14.33
CA THR A 173 14.94 15.80 -13.88
C THR A 173 15.78 15.35 -12.70
N GLU A 174 15.47 14.19 -12.10
CA GLU A 174 16.17 13.62 -10.95
C GLU A 174 16.19 14.57 -9.74
N ARG A 175 15.11 15.33 -9.54
CA ARG A 175 14.97 16.33 -8.48
C ARG A 175 13.66 16.14 -7.72
N PRO A 176 13.52 16.72 -6.51
CA PRO A 176 12.22 16.88 -5.89
C PRO A 176 11.19 17.43 -6.89
N ALA A 177 10.01 16.81 -6.94
CA ALA A 177 8.95 17.25 -7.83
C ALA A 177 8.45 18.65 -7.44
N GLU A 178 8.03 19.44 -8.43
CA GLU A 178 7.50 20.78 -8.17
C GLU A 178 6.26 20.71 -7.27
N GLY A 179 6.26 21.48 -6.18
CA GLY A 179 5.16 21.52 -5.21
C GLY A 179 5.15 20.37 -4.19
N ALA A 180 6.06 19.40 -4.30
CA ALA A 180 6.22 18.36 -3.29
C ALA A 180 7.07 18.84 -2.10
N ALA A 181 6.72 18.40 -0.89
CA ALA A 181 7.46 18.71 0.34
C ALA A 181 8.62 17.72 0.60
N THR A 182 9.28 17.24 -0.46
CA THR A 182 10.27 16.15 -0.42
C THR A 182 11.45 16.48 0.48
N GLU A 183 12.05 17.66 0.32
CA GLU A 183 13.21 18.06 1.13
C GLU A 183 12.85 18.21 2.61
N GLU A 184 11.65 18.71 2.91
CA GLU A 184 11.15 18.83 4.28
C GLU A 184 10.89 17.45 4.90
N ALA A 185 10.21 16.56 4.17
CA ALA A 185 9.97 15.18 4.62
C ALA A 185 11.28 14.43 4.87
N MET A 186 12.28 14.60 3.98
CA MET A 186 13.61 14.03 4.17
C MET A 186 14.26 14.54 5.46
N GLN A 187 14.26 15.86 5.70
CA GLN A 187 14.86 16.45 6.90
C GLN A 187 14.20 15.94 8.18
N VAL A 188 12.87 15.84 8.20
CA VAL A 188 12.10 15.33 9.35
C VAL A 188 12.48 13.87 9.64
N LEU A 189 12.46 13.02 8.60
CA LEU A 189 12.73 11.59 8.74
C LEU A 189 14.19 11.32 9.14
N GLU A 190 15.16 11.99 8.52
CA GLU A 190 16.58 11.85 8.86
C GLU A 190 16.86 12.29 10.31
N ALA A 191 16.30 13.44 10.73
CA ALA A 191 16.45 13.94 12.09
C ALA A 191 15.81 12.99 13.12
N ALA A 192 14.65 12.42 12.81
CA ALA A 192 13.96 11.48 13.68
C ALA A 192 14.72 10.14 13.77
N MET A 193 15.20 9.60 12.65
CA MET A 193 15.97 8.35 12.63
C MET A 193 17.32 8.46 13.34
N ALA A 194 17.93 9.65 13.38
CA ALA A 194 19.17 9.90 14.11
C ALA A 194 19.01 9.90 15.65
N ARG A 195 17.78 9.92 16.16
CA ARG A 195 17.49 9.92 17.61
C ARG A 195 17.46 8.49 18.18
N PRO A 196 17.67 8.33 19.49
CA PRO A 196 17.48 7.05 20.16
C PRO A 196 16.08 6.48 19.89
N GLY A 197 16.02 5.24 19.39
CA GLY A 197 14.77 4.57 19.01
C GLY A 197 14.28 4.87 17.59
N GLY A 198 14.83 5.87 16.89
CA GLY A 198 14.42 6.24 15.53
C GLY A 198 14.59 5.09 14.53
N MET A 199 15.74 4.41 14.58
CA MET A 199 16.01 3.22 13.75
C MET A 199 15.22 1.97 14.16
N ALA A 200 14.41 2.01 15.22
CA ALA A 200 13.52 0.91 15.62
C ALA A 200 12.04 1.24 15.40
N HIS A 201 11.73 2.43 14.83
CA HIS A 201 10.37 2.91 14.66
C HIS A 201 9.82 2.51 13.27
N PRO A 202 8.83 1.63 13.18
CA PRO A 202 8.35 1.11 11.90
C PRO A 202 7.82 2.20 10.96
N GLY A 203 7.03 3.16 11.47
CA GLY A 203 6.51 4.27 10.66
C GLY A 203 7.59 5.17 10.02
N LEU A 204 8.65 5.53 10.76
CA LEU A 204 9.74 6.35 10.21
C LEU A 204 10.49 5.61 9.10
N LEU A 205 10.84 4.34 9.32
CA LEU A 205 11.57 3.56 8.34
C LEU A 205 10.72 3.29 7.09
N HIS A 206 9.44 3.00 7.28
CA HIS A 206 8.48 2.77 6.20
C HIS A 206 8.31 4.00 5.32
N LEU A 207 8.06 5.17 5.92
CA LEU A 207 7.93 6.43 5.19
C LEU A 207 9.23 6.83 4.50
N TRP A 208 10.39 6.56 5.10
CA TRP A 208 11.68 6.76 4.44
C TRP A 208 11.85 5.89 3.20
N VAL A 209 11.48 4.62 3.27
CA VAL A 209 11.51 3.71 2.11
C VAL A 209 10.60 4.23 1.00
N HIS A 210 9.35 4.58 1.30
CA HIS A 210 8.43 5.20 0.33
C HIS A 210 8.97 6.51 -0.27
N LEU A 211 9.59 7.35 0.56
CA LEU A 211 10.16 8.60 0.08
C LEU A 211 11.32 8.37 -0.88
N MET A 212 12.12 7.33 -0.66
CA MET A 212 13.36 7.09 -1.41
C MET A 212 13.16 6.18 -2.64
N GLU A 213 12.08 5.41 -2.74
CA GLU A 213 11.87 4.44 -3.83
C GLU A 213 11.76 5.06 -5.23
N MET A 214 11.38 6.33 -5.34
CA MET A 214 11.40 7.05 -6.63
C MET A 214 12.51 8.10 -6.70
N SER A 215 13.41 8.13 -5.72
CA SER A 215 14.52 9.07 -5.70
C SER A 215 15.60 8.67 -6.71
N PRO A 216 16.49 9.60 -7.11
CA PRO A 216 17.67 9.25 -7.90
C PRO A 216 18.73 8.47 -7.10
N HIS A 217 18.55 8.30 -5.80
CA HIS A 217 19.50 7.64 -4.89
C HIS A 217 18.79 6.65 -3.94
N PRO A 218 18.04 5.66 -4.47
CA PRO A 218 17.26 4.73 -3.65
C PRO A 218 18.16 3.93 -2.69
N GLU A 219 19.43 3.70 -3.04
CA GLU A 219 20.40 2.97 -2.24
C GLU A 219 20.64 3.59 -0.85
N ARG A 220 20.33 4.87 -0.67
CA ARG A 220 20.39 5.56 0.64
C ARG A 220 19.41 4.99 1.67
N ALA A 221 18.37 4.27 1.23
CA ALA A 221 17.39 3.65 2.10
C ALA A 221 17.71 2.19 2.47
N LEU A 222 18.76 1.58 1.91
CA LEU A 222 19.14 0.19 2.21
C LEU A 222 19.29 -0.09 3.72
N PRO A 223 20.00 0.74 4.53
CA PRO A 223 20.13 0.48 5.97
C PRO A 223 18.79 0.47 6.72
N GLN A 224 17.86 1.35 6.33
CA GLN A 224 16.52 1.44 6.90
C GLN A 224 15.64 0.27 6.45
N ALA A 225 15.72 -0.09 5.17
CA ALA A 225 15.03 -1.21 4.57
C ALA A 225 15.42 -2.55 5.23
N ASP A 226 16.71 -2.75 5.54
CA ASP A 226 17.21 -3.94 6.22
C ASP A 226 16.65 -4.10 7.64
N VAL A 227 16.47 -2.99 8.36
CA VAL A 227 15.87 -3.03 9.69
C VAL A 227 14.35 -3.26 9.58
N LEU A 228 13.67 -2.48 8.73
CA LEU A 228 12.21 -2.48 8.61
C LEU A 228 11.61 -3.88 8.37
N ARG A 229 12.20 -4.66 7.45
CA ARG A 229 11.67 -5.98 7.03
C ARG A 229 11.56 -7.02 8.16
N THR A 230 12.08 -6.72 9.34
CA THR A 230 12.05 -7.62 10.50
C THR A 230 11.32 -7.06 11.72
N LEU A 231 10.91 -5.78 11.73
CA LEU A 231 10.35 -5.13 12.91
C LEU A 231 8.92 -5.57 13.23
N VAL A 232 8.10 -5.83 12.20
CA VAL A 232 6.67 -6.13 12.33
C VAL A 232 6.35 -7.37 11.48
N PRO A 233 6.67 -8.59 11.98
CA PRO A 233 6.73 -9.79 11.15
C PRO A 233 5.42 -10.18 10.44
N ASP A 234 4.27 -9.88 11.03
CA ASP A 234 2.96 -10.22 10.45
C ASP A 234 2.26 -9.03 9.77
N ALA A 235 2.93 -7.89 9.58
CA ALA A 235 2.47 -6.84 8.68
C ALA A 235 3.16 -7.02 7.32
N GLY A 236 2.56 -7.81 6.42
CA GLY A 236 3.18 -8.17 5.13
C GLY A 236 3.64 -6.96 4.33
N HIS A 237 2.84 -5.89 4.30
CA HIS A 237 3.25 -4.63 3.67
C HIS A 237 4.58 -4.07 4.21
N LEU A 238 4.83 -4.08 5.53
CA LEU A 238 6.09 -3.60 6.09
C LEU A 238 7.28 -4.53 5.78
N VAL A 239 7.03 -5.83 5.62
CA VAL A 239 8.03 -6.81 5.18
C VAL A 239 8.35 -6.62 3.69
N HIS A 240 7.33 -6.31 2.89
CA HIS A 240 7.41 -6.08 1.46
C HIS A 240 8.14 -4.78 1.10
N MET A 241 7.82 -3.66 1.75
CA MET A 241 8.28 -2.32 1.34
C MET A 241 9.79 -2.20 1.09
N PRO A 242 10.68 -2.76 1.92
CA PRO A 242 12.12 -2.82 1.65
C PRO A 242 12.51 -3.32 0.25
N THR A 243 11.71 -4.22 -0.34
CA THR A 243 11.97 -4.82 -1.64
C THR A 243 11.81 -3.88 -2.82
N HIS A 244 11.12 -2.74 -2.63
CA HIS A 244 11.12 -1.64 -3.59
C HIS A 244 12.50 -1.00 -3.74
N ILE A 245 13.30 -0.95 -2.67
CA ILE A 245 14.70 -0.51 -2.75
C ILE A 245 15.56 -1.63 -3.33
N ASP A 246 15.36 -2.87 -2.88
CA ASP A 246 16.13 -4.04 -3.34
C ASP A 246 16.05 -4.18 -4.88
N VAL A 247 14.86 -4.03 -5.48
CA VAL A 247 14.69 -4.16 -6.94
C VAL A 247 15.41 -3.06 -7.72
N LEU A 248 15.41 -1.82 -7.21
CA LEU A 248 16.09 -0.68 -7.84
C LEU A 248 17.61 -0.78 -7.70
N CYS A 249 18.09 -1.40 -6.63
CA CYS A 249 19.51 -1.66 -6.39
C CYS A 249 20.00 -2.99 -7.00
N GLY A 250 19.15 -3.73 -7.73
CA GLY A 250 19.51 -5.00 -8.37
C GLY A 250 19.69 -6.18 -7.42
N GLN A 251 19.17 -6.09 -6.20
CA GLN A 251 19.20 -7.14 -5.18
C GLN A 251 18.05 -8.15 -5.38
N TYR A 252 17.93 -8.71 -6.58
CA TYR A 252 16.76 -9.52 -6.98
C TYR A 252 16.54 -10.79 -6.14
N HIS A 253 17.61 -11.33 -5.54
CA HIS A 253 17.48 -12.43 -4.56
C HIS A 253 16.60 -12.00 -3.37
N ASP A 254 16.86 -10.81 -2.83
CA ASP A 254 16.16 -10.28 -1.67
C ASP A 254 14.74 -9.88 -2.02
N VAL A 255 14.52 -9.39 -3.26
CA VAL A 255 13.17 -9.20 -3.81
C VAL A 255 12.35 -10.49 -3.72
N VAL A 256 12.86 -11.62 -4.22
CA VAL A 256 12.14 -12.90 -4.14
C VAL A 256 11.97 -13.34 -2.69
N HIS A 257 13.06 -13.39 -1.93
CA HIS A 257 13.06 -13.93 -0.57
C HIS A 257 12.10 -13.20 0.37
N TRP A 258 12.15 -11.87 0.40
CA TRP A 258 11.36 -11.10 1.34
C TRP A 258 9.90 -10.97 0.91
N ASN A 259 9.61 -10.99 -0.39
CA ASN A 259 8.22 -11.05 -0.84
C ASN A 259 7.58 -12.42 -0.56
N GLU A 260 8.31 -13.54 -0.63
CA GLU A 260 7.78 -14.83 -0.16
C GLU A 260 7.42 -14.79 1.34
N ARG A 261 8.18 -14.04 2.14
CA ARG A 261 7.87 -13.83 3.57
C ARG A 261 6.70 -12.89 3.79
N ALA A 262 6.58 -11.83 3.00
CA ALA A 262 5.46 -10.90 3.02
C ALA A 262 4.16 -11.63 2.63
N VAL A 263 4.17 -12.41 1.56
CA VAL A 263 3.09 -13.33 1.18
C VAL A 263 2.72 -14.26 2.33
N ALA A 264 3.69 -14.86 3.02
CA ALA A 264 3.39 -15.75 4.15
C ALA A 264 2.71 -15.04 5.33
N ALA A 265 3.05 -13.76 5.59
CA ALA A 265 2.36 -12.93 6.57
C ALA A 265 0.92 -12.60 6.10
N ASP A 266 0.76 -12.20 4.85
CA ASP A 266 -0.54 -11.87 4.25
C ASP A 266 -1.47 -13.08 4.16
N LEU A 267 -0.93 -14.29 3.99
CA LEU A 267 -1.70 -15.53 4.04
C LEU A 267 -2.28 -15.81 5.44
N ARG A 268 -1.62 -15.37 6.52
CA ARG A 268 -2.22 -15.43 7.87
C ARG A 268 -3.40 -14.48 7.99
N TYR A 269 -3.29 -13.28 7.43
CA TYR A 269 -4.39 -12.32 7.39
C TYR A 269 -5.56 -12.86 6.55
N TYR A 270 -5.27 -13.35 5.35
CA TYR A 270 -6.23 -13.98 4.45
C TYR A 270 -6.98 -15.15 5.11
N ALA A 271 -6.28 -16.02 5.84
CA ALA A 271 -6.91 -17.17 6.50
C ALA A 271 -7.96 -16.76 7.55
N ARG A 272 -7.83 -15.57 8.14
CA ARG A 272 -8.74 -15.06 9.17
C ARG A 272 -9.84 -14.16 8.59
N GLU A 273 -9.46 -13.22 7.72
CA GLU A 273 -10.33 -12.13 7.25
C GLU A 273 -10.88 -12.37 5.82
N GLY A 274 -10.36 -13.39 5.11
CA GLY A 274 -10.76 -13.73 3.75
C GLY A 274 -10.15 -12.84 2.66
N ALA A 275 -10.61 -13.02 1.42
CA ALA A 275 -10.11 -12.27 0.25
C ALA A 275 -10.86 -10.96 -0.06
N MET A 276 -12.07 -10.77 0.47
CA MET A 276 -12.99 -9.70 0.03
C MET A 276 -12.70 -8.36 0.72
N ASN A 277 -11.46 -7.88 0.62
CA ASN A 277 -10.97 -6.64 1.21
C ASN A 277 -9.89 -6.01 0.33
N ILE A 278 -9.57 -4.74 0.56
CA ILE A 278 -8.55 -4.02 -0.21
C ILE A 278 -7.13 -4.55 0.07
N TYR A 279 -6.91 -5.19 1.22
CA TYR A 279 -5.61 -5.77 1.60
C TYR A 279 -5.18 -6.92 0.67
N SER A 280 -6.12 -7.56 -0.02
CA SER A 280 -5.81 -8.48 -1.13
C SER A 280 -4.97 -7.82 -2.24
N GLY A 281 -5.06 -6.50 -2.41
CA GLY A 281 -4.20 -5.75 -3.32
C GLY A 281 -2.72 -5.75 -2.90
N TYR A 282 -2.43 -5.63 -1.60
CA TYR A 282 -1.05 -5.76 -1.11
C TYR A 282 -0.53 -7.18 -1.30
N ARG A 283 -1.33 -8.21 -0.97
CA ARG A 283 -0.95 -9.61 -1.23
C ARG A 283 -0.67 -9.87 -2.71
N LEU A 284 -1.48 -9.33 -3.62
CA LEU A 284 -1.25 -9.39 -5.07
C LEU A 284 0.08 -8.75 -5.48
N HIS A 285 0.38 -7.59 -4.90
CA HIS A 285 1.59 -6.85 -5.20
C HIS A 285 2.85 -7.57 -4.69
N ASP A 286 2.77 -8.24 -3.55
CA ASP A 286 3.85 -9.09 -3.05
C ASP A 286 4.16 -10.26 -4.02
N TYR A 287 3.12 -10.98 -4.46
CA TYR A 287 3.28 -12.02 -5.47
C TYR A 287 3.87 -11.48 -6.77
N HIS A 288 3.45 -10.28 -7.18
CA HIS A 288 3.96 -9.64 -8.39
C HIS A 288 5.46 -9.33 -8.28
N PHE A 289 5.93 -8.90 -7.11
CA PHE A 289 7.35 -8.71 -6.87
C PHE A 289 8.13 -10.03 -6.86
N VAL A 290 7.57 -11.12 -6.31
CA VAL A 290 8.17 -12.46 -6.46
C VAL A 290 8.36 -12.81 -7.93
N ILE A 291 7.31 -12.63 -8.75
CA ILE A 291 7.39 -12.86 -10.19
C ILE A 291 8.49 -12.00 -10.80
N TYR A 292 8.47 -10.70 -10.59
CA TYR A 292 9.41 -9.76 -11.18
C TYR A 292 10.87 -10.09 -10.82
N GLY A 293 11.17 -10.30 -9.54
CA GLY A 293 12.50 -10.71 -9.08
C GLY A 293 12.94 -12.05 -9.69
N ALA A 294 12.04 -13.02 -9.78
CA ALA A 294 12.31 -14.33 -10.36
C ALA A 294 12.62 -14.26 -11.86
N LEU A 295 12.00 -13.34 -12.62
CA LEU A 295 12.31 -13.11 -14.04
C LEU A 295 13.74 -12.55 -14.25
N PHE A 296 14.23 -11.72 -13.33
CA PHE A 296 15.61 -11.22 -13.34
C PHE A 296 16.63 -12.29 -12.94
N LEU A 297 16.28 -13.15 -11.97
CA LEU A 297 17.12 -14.26 -11.54
C LEU A 297 17.12 -15.45 -12.50
N GLY A 298 16.22 -15.47 -13.49
CA GLY A 298 16.03 -16.63 -14.37
C GLY A 298 15.48 -17.85 -13.62
N GLN A 299 14.63 -17.63 -12.61
CA GLN A 299 14.03 -18.68 -11.80
C GLN A 299 12.56 -18.89 -12.17
N LEU A 300 12.26 -19.94 -12.93
CA LEU A 300 10.88 -20.24 -13.33
C LEU A 300 10.02 -20.71 -12.15
N ALA A 301 10.56 -21.54 -11.26
CA ALA A 301 9.78 -22.19 -10.21
C ALA A 301 9.12 -21.19 -9.22
N PRO A 302 9.82 -20.17 -8.68
CA PRO A 302 9.20 -19.14 -7.86
C PRO A 302 8.14 -18.33 -8.60
N ALA A 303 8.39 -17.96 -9.87
CA ALA A 303 7.42 -17.23 -10.68
C ALA A 303 6.10 -18.01 -10.87
N LEU A 304 6.20 -19.31 -11.21
CA LEU A 304 5.01 -20.17 -11.33
C LEU A 304 4.31 -20.42 -9.99
N ALA A 305 5.05 -20.46 -8.88
CA ALA A 305 4.46 -20.59 -7.55
C ALA A 305 3.67 -19.35 -7.16
N ALA A 306 4.20 -18.15 -7.43
CA ALA A 306 3.51 -16.89 -7.19
C ALA A 306 2.24 -16.75 -8.04
N LEU A 307 2.29 -17.12 -9.33
CA LEU A 307 1.10 -17.14 -10.19
C LEU A 307 -0.02 -18.03 -9.62
N ARG A 308 0.32 -19.25 -9.18
CA ARG A 308 -0.66 -20.14 -8.52
C ARG A 308 -1.21 -19.53 -7.24
N GLY A 309 -0.35 -18.91 -6.42
CA GLY A 309 -0.79 -18.23 -5.20
C GLY A 309 -1.75 -17.07 -5.47
N MET A 310 -1.54 -16.31 -6.54
CA MET A 310 -2.49 -15.29 -6.99
C MET A 310 -3.84 -15.92 -7.36
N GLU A 311 -3.85 -16.96 -8.22
CA GLU A 311 -5.09 -17.62 -8.64
C GLU A 311 -5.86 -18.25 -7.47
N GLU A 312 -5.16 -18.85 -6.50
CA GLU A 312 -5.76 -19.52 -5.34
C GLU A 312 -6.34 -18.54 -4.31
N THR A 313 -5.78 -17.33 -4.22
CA THR A 313 -6.13 -16.39 -3.13
C THR A 313 -6.87 -15.13 -3.60
N ILE A 314 -7.11 -14.99 -4.90
CA ILE A 314 -7.81 -13.86 -5.51
C ILE A 314 -8.98 -14.41 -6.33
N PRO A 315 -10.14 -14.65 -5.69
CA PRO A 315 -11.31 -15.20 -6.38
C PRO A 315 -11.86 -14.18 -7.38
N GLU A 316 -12.37 -14.66 -8.52
CA GLU A 316 -12.96 -13.78 -9.55
C GLU A 316 -14.06 -12.84 -9.00
N ASP A 317 -14.80 -13.28 -7.98
CA ASP A 317 -15.83 -12.47 -7.31
C ASP A 317 -15.32 -11.13 -6.79
N ILE A 318 -14.03 -11.01 -6.42
CA ILE A 318 -13.45 -9.73 -6.02
C ILE A 318 -13.41 -8.75 -7.19
N LEU A 319 -13.08 -9.22 -8.40
CA LEU A 319 -12.99 -8.40 -9.60
C LEU A 319 -14.40 -7.94 -10.05
N ARG A 320 -15.44 -8.66 -9.66
CA ARG A 320 -16.84 -8.31 -9.98
C ARG A 320 -17.41 -7.21 -9.09
N ILE A 321 -16.68 -6.73 -8.08
CA ILE A 321 -17.07 -5.57 -7.29
C ILE A 321 -16.92 -4.30 -8.13
N GLU A 322 -18.03 -3.60 -8.34
CA GLU A 322 -18.07 -2.35 -9.12
C GLU A 322 -17.80 -1.10 -8.27
N SER A 323 -17.99 -1.18 -6.95
CA SER A 323 -17.79 -0.09 -6.00
C SER A 323 -17.21 -0.65 -4.68
N PRO A 324 -15.91 -0.44 -4.40
CA PRO A 324 -14.93 0.18 -5.30
C PRO A 324 -14.66 -0.67 -6.55
N PRO A 325 -14.21 -0.08 -7.68
CA PRO A 325 -14.05 -0.80 -8.95
C PRO A 325 -12.83 -1.74 -8.93
N MET A 326 -12.95 -2.90 -8.29
CA MET A 326 -11.82 -3.77 -7.95
C MET A 326 -11.09 -4.33 -9.17
N ALA A 327 -11.79 -4.59 -10.27
CA ALA A 327 -11.09 -5.02 -11.49
C ALA A 327 -10.17 -3.93 -12.05
N ASP A 328 -10.46 -2.64 -11.83
CA ASP A 328 -9.57 -1.55 -12.25
C ASP A 328 -8.24 -1.59 -11.52
N TYR A 329 -8.22 -2.08 -10.28
CA TYR A 329 -7.02 -2.14 -9.46
C TYR A 329 -6.27 -3.47 -9.58
N PHE A 330 -6.97 -4.59 -9.75
CA PHE A 330 -6.39 -5.92 -9.50
C PHE A 330 -6.27 -6.81 -10.74
N GLU A 331 -7.07 -6.61 -11.78
CA GLU A 331 -7.12 -7.57 -12.90
C GLU A 331 -5.80 -7.63 -13.68
N SER A 332 -5.09 -6.51 -13.79
CA SER A 332 -3.80 -6.44 -14.49
C SER A 332 -2.70 -7.29 -13.85
N TYR A 333 -2.68 -7.41 -12.52
CA TYR A 333 -1.73 -8.26 -11.79
C TYR A 333 -1.89 -9.74 -12.15
N LEU A 334 -3.12 -10.17 -12.44
CA LEU A 334 -3.45 -11.53 -12.83
C LEU A 334 -3.11 -11.83 -14.31
N ALA A 335 -2.63 -10.84 -15.05
CA ALA A 335 -2.19 -10.98 -16.44
C ALA A 335 -0.68 -11.28 -16.57
N MET A 336 0.00 -11.68 -15.49
CA MET A 336 1.46 -11.89 -15.49
C MET A 336 1.91 -13.24 -16.08
N GLU A 337 1.05 -14.26 -16.13
CA GLU A 337 1.43 -15.59 -16.64
C GLU A 337 2.03 -15.57 -18.05
N PRO A 338 1.44 -14.87 -19.05
CA PRO A 338 2.03 -14.83 -20.38
C PRO A 338 3.43 -14.20 -20.39
N HIS A 339 3.71 -13.18 -19.56
CA HIS A 339 5.05 -12.59 -19.45
C HIS A 339 6.07 -13.59 -18.86
N VAL A 340 5.68 -14.38 -17.86
CA VAL A 340 6.53 -15.44 -17.31
C VAL A 340 6.88 -16.45 -18.41
N LEU A 341 5.89 -16.94 -19.14
CA LEU A 341 6.12 -17.95 -20.19
C LEU A 341 6.98 -17.40 -21.34
N ILE A 342 6.80 -16.13 -21.73
CA ILE A 342 7.64 -15.49 -22.75
C ILE A 342 9.10 -15.47 -22.29
N ARG A 343 9.35 -15.02 -21.04
CA ARG A 343 10.70 -14.87 -20.51
C ARG A 343 11.50 -16.17 -20.53
N PHE A 344 10.83 -17.30 -20.30
CA PHE A 344 11.45 -18.62 -20.25
C PHE A 344 11.32 -19.43 -21.55
N GLY A 345 10.71 -18.86 -22.60
CA GLY A 345 10.59 -19.50 -23.91
C GLY A 345 9.63 -20.68 -23.95
N HIS A 346 8.60 -20.68 -23.09
CA HIS A 346 7.56 -21.70 -23.03
C HIS A 346 6.49 -21.49 -24.12
N TRP A 347 6.92 -21.52 -25.39
CA TRP A 347 6.09 -21.14 -26.53
C TRP A 347 4.85 -22.02 -26.69
N GLN A 348 4.99 -23.34 -26.51
CA GLN A 348 3.87 -24.27 -26.60
C GLN A 348 2.84 -24.04 -25.49
N ASP A 349 3.30 -23.72 -24.28
CA ASP A 349 2.41 -23.45 -23.16
C ASP A 349 1.61 -22.15 -23.39
N ILE A 350 2.24 -21.11 -23.95
CA ILE A 350 1.54 -19.88 -24.38
C ILE A 350 0.43 -20.19 -25.40
N LEU A 351 0.72 -21.07 -26.37
CA LEU A 351 -0.28 -21.44 -27.37
C LEU A 351 -1.42 -22.28 -26.80
N ALA A 352 -1.18 -22.96 -25.68
CA ALA A 352 -2.17 -23.74 -24.93
C ALA A 352 -2.95 -22.92 -23.90
N LEU A 353 -2.51 -21.69 -23.57
CA LEU A 353 -3.21 -20.83 -22.61
C LEU A 353 -4.65 -20.56 -23.07
N PRO A 354 -5.66 -20.94 -22.25
CA PRO A 354 -7.06 -20.74 -22.60
C PRO A 354 -7.42 -19.26 -22.54
N ALA A 355 -8.35 -18.84 -23.40
CA ALA A 355 -9.04 -17.56 -23.19
C ALA A 355 -9.97 -17.67 -21.97
N ARG A 356 -10.11 -16.59 -21.21
CA ARG A 356 -11.12 -16.49 -20.14
C ARG A 356 -12.49 -16.26 -20.77
N THR A 357 -13.56 -16.80 -20.18
CA THR A 357 -14.93 -16.73 -20.73
C THR A 357 -15.46 -15.30 -20.77
N ASP A 358 -15.21 -14.52 -19.72
CA ASP A 358 -15.63 -13.13 -19.58
C ASP A 358 -14.50 -12.18 -20.00
N THR A 359 -14.33 -12.00 -21.31
CA THR A 359 -13.26 -11.16 -21.86
C THR A 359 -13.44 -9.67 -21.57
N ALA A 360 -14.60 -9.23 -21.09
CA ALA A 360 -14.82 -7.86 -20.66
C ALA A 360 -14.23 -7.63 -19.26
N LEU A 361 -14.43 -8.58 -18.34
CA LEU A 361 -13.78 -8.57 -17.04
C LEU A 361 -12.26 -8.74 -17.18
N TRP A 362 -11.85 -9.79 -17.90
CA TRP A 362 -10.45 -10.24 -18.08
C TRP A 362 -9.77 -9.58 -19.29
N CYS A 363 -10.01 -8.30 -19.49
CA CYS A 363 -9.59 -7.59 -20.70
C CYS A 363 -8.06 -7.44 -20.78
N THR A 364 -7.37 -7.17 -19.66
CA THR A 364 -5.90 -7.05 -19.64
C THR A 364 -5.26 -8.41 -19.89
N HIS A 365 -5.75 -9.44 -19.20
CA HIS A 365 -5.30 -10.82 -19.42
C HIS A 365 -5.44 -11.24 -20.88
N GLU A 366 -6.58 -10.96 -21.53
CA GLU A 366 -6.78 -11.32 -22.94
C GLU A 366 -5.82 -10.57 -23.88
N ALA A 367 -5.60 -9.26 -23.67
CA ALA A 367 -4.64 -8.50 -24.45
C ALA A 367 -3.22 -9.07 -24.29
N THR A 368 -2.76 -9.29 -23.07
CA THR A 368 -1.43 -9.85 -22.79
C THR A 368 -1.27 -11.28 -23.32
N ARG A 369 -2.34 -12.10 -23.27
CA ARG A 369 -2.36 -13.45 -23.86
C ARG A 369 -2.19 -13.40 -25.38
N LEU A 370 -2.89 -12.51 -26.08
CA LEU A 370 -2.77 -12.35 -27.55
C LEU A 370 -1.36 -11.86 -27.94
N TYR A 371 -0.83 -10.86 -27.22
CA TYR A 371 0.55 -10.41 -27.37
C TYR A 371 1.54 -11.58 -27.23
N ALA A 372 1.43 -12.37 -26.17
CA ALA A 372 2.31 -13.51 -25.94
C ALA A 372 2.22 -14.56 -27.05
N ARG A 373 1.02 -14.84 -27.56
CA ARG A 373 0.81 -15.77 -28.67
C ARG A 373 1.47 -15.28 -29.95
N GLY A 374 1.39 -13.99 -30.26
CA GLY A 374 2.11 -13.39 -31.38
C GLY A 374 3.63 -13.62 -31.28
N VAL A 375 4.20 -13.32 -30.11
CA VAL A 375 5.63 -13.58 -29.81
C VAL A 375 5.99 -15.06 -29.95
N ALA A 376 5.17 -15.96 -29.39
CA ALA A 376 5.41 -17.40 -29.45
C ALA A 376 5.36 -17.94 -30.90
N LEU A 377 4.41 -17.50 -31.71
CA LEU A 377 4.29 -17.91 -33.12
C LEU A 377 5.48 -17.41 -33.94
N ALA A 378 5.89 -16.16 -33.75
CA ALA A 378 7.08 -15.60 -34.39
C ALA A 378 8.34 -16.41 -34.01
N ALA A 379 8.54 -16.70 -32.72
CA ALA A 379 9.66 -17.50 -32.23
C ALA A 379 9.68 -18.93 -32.79
N LEU A 380 8.50 -19.49 -33.11
CA LEU A 380 8.35 -20.81 -33.73
C LEU A 380 8.41 -20.80 -35.27
N GLY A 381 8.71 -19.64 -35.89
CA GLY A 381 8.83 -19.52 -37.34
C GLY A 381 7.48 -19.53 -38.08
N ARG A 382 6.42 -19.02 -37.45
CA ARG A 382 5.05 -18.95 -38.00
C ARG A 382 4.58 -17.48 -38.13
N PRO A 383 5.24 -16.67 -38.99
CA PRO A 383 5.02 -15.22 -39.06
C PRO A 383 3.59 -14.83 -39.45
N ASP A 384 3.00 -15.49 -40.45
CA ASP A 384 1.62 -15.18 -40.89
C ASP A 384 0.59 -15.36 -39.76
N GLU A 385 0.79 -16.36 -38.90
CA GLU A 385 -0.08 -16.58 -37.74
C GLU A 385 0.23 -15.59 -36.60
N ALA A 386 1.49 -15.17 -36.46
CA ALA A 386 1.87 -14.12 -35.51
C ALA A 386 1.23 -12.79 -35.86
N GLU A 387 1.24 -12.38 -37.14
CA GLU A 387 0.57 -11.17 -37.63
C GLU A 387 -0.96 -11.23 -37.40
N ALA A 388 -1.55 -12.41 -37.52
CA ALA A 388 -2.97 -12.59 -37.21
C ALA A 388 -3.27 -12.41 -35.70
N GLU A 389 -2.41 -12.88 -34.79
CA GLU A 389 -2.58 -12.63 -33.36
C GLU A 389 -2.26 -11.17 -32.97
N GLU A 390 -1.32 -10.52 -33.66
CA GLU A 390 -1.04 -9.08 -33.50
C GLU A 390 -2.26 -8.24 -33.84
N ALA A 391 -2.93 -8.52 -34.97
CA ALA A 391 -4.16 -7.81 -35.34
C ALA A 391 -5.24 -7.95 -34.25
N ARG A 392 -5.40 -9.14 -33.67
CA ARG A 392 -6.34 -9.40 -32.56
C ARG A 392 -5.92 -8.70 -31.28
N PHE A 393 -4.61 -8.63 -30.99
CA PHE A 393 -4.08 -7.87 -29.87
C PHE A 393 -4.42 -6.39 -30.00
N LEU A 394 -4.21 -5.79 -31.18
CA LEU A 394 -4.55 -4.38 -31.42
C LEU A 394 -6.06 -4.10 -31.27
N GLU A 395 -6.92 -5.04 -31.69
CA GLU A 395 -8.37 -4.97 -31.43
C GLU A 395 -8.72 -5.08 -29.94
N ALA A 396 -7.99 -5.90 -29.17
CA ALA A 396 -8.16 -6.02 -27.72
C ALA A 396 -7.69 -4.75 -27.00
N LEU A 397 -6.51 -4.22 -27.37
CA LEU A 397 -5.93 -2.99 -26.85
C LEU A 397 -6.87 -1.79 -27.05
N ALA A 398 -7.48 -1.67 -28.23
CA ALA A 398 -8.45 -0.61 -28.53
C ALA A 398 -9.73 -0.66 -27.65
N ARG A 399 -10.00 -1.79 -26.99
CA ARG A 399 -11.14 -1.99 -26.08
C ARG A 399 -10.76 -1.92 -24.60
N LEU A 400 -9.47 -1.79 -24.28
CA LEU A 400 -9.04 -1.71 -22.88
C LEU A 400 -9.55 -0.42 -22.23
N PRO A 401 -10.19 -0.49 -21.05
CA PRO A 401 -10.55 0.70 -20.30
C PRO A 401 -9.31 1.47 -19.88
N VAL A 402 -9.34 2.79 -20.07
CA VAL A 402 -8.27 3.69 -19.56
C VAL A 402 -8.18 3.71 -18.03
N THR A 403 -9.20 3.17 -17.36
CA THR A 403 -9.29 3.04 -15.89
C THR A 403 -8.52 1.85 -15.34
N ARG A 404 -8.14 0.87 -16.18
CA ARG A 404 -7.33 -0.28 -15.73
C ARG A 404 -5.93 0.20 -15.32
N LEU A 405 -5.54 -0.14 -14.11
CA LEU A 405 -4.25 0.20 -13.52
C LEU A 405 -3.41 -1.07 -13.29
N LEU A 406 -2.10 -0.96 -13.46
CA LEU A 406 -1.10 -1.82 -12.82
C LEU A 406 -0.31 -0.93 -11.87
N HIS A 407 -0.62 -1.07 -10.58
CA HIS A 407 -0.14 -0.14 -9.54
C HIS A 407 -0.49 1.32 -9.90
N ASN A 408 0.51 2.18 -10.12
CA ASN A 408 0.31 3.60 -10.45
C ASN A 408 0.27 3.90 -11.96
N ASN A 409 0.36 2.87 -12.81
CA ASN A 409 0.41 3.03 -14.26
C ASN A 409 -0.90 2.60 -14.91
N ARG A 410 -1.33 3.32 -15.94
CA ARG A 410 -2.47 2.86 -16.74
C ARG A 410 -2.01 1.72 -17.64
N VAL A 411 -2.78 0.63 -17.69
CA VAL A 411 -2.46 -0.55 -18.50
C VAL A 411 -2.30 -0.17 -19.98
N VAL A 412 -3.10 0.77 -20.48
CA VAL A 412 -3.03 1.28 -21.86
C VAL A 412 -1.73 2.01 -22.20
N ASP A 413 -0.94 2.44 -21.21
CA ASP A 413 0.39 3.04 -21.43
C ASP A 413 1.51 1.99 -21.37
N LEU A 414 1.22 0.79 -20.85
CA LEU A 414 2.18 -0.32 -20.68
C LEU A 414 2.17 -1.32 -21.83
N LEU A 415 1.00 -1.51 -22.46
CA LEU A 415 0.79 -2.36 -23.64
C LEU A 415 0.90 -1.54 -24.92
#